data_AF-A0A6C0T7U7-F1
#
_entry.id   AF-A0A6C0T7U7-F1
#
_cell.length_a   1.000
_cell.length_b   1.000
_cell.length_c   1.000
_cell.angle_alpha   90.00
_cell.angle_beta   90.00
_cell.angle_gamma   90.00
#
_symmetry.space_group_name_H-M   'P 1'
#
loop_
_entity.id
_entity.type
_entity.pdbx_description
1 polymer ?
#
loop_
_entity_poly.entity_id
_entity_poly.type
_entity_poly.pdbx_seq_one_letter_code
_entity_poly.pdbx_strand_id
1 'polypeptide(L)'
;STGSLGLDIALGVGGLTRGRIIEIYGPESSGKTTLALQTIAEAQKKGGICAFVDAEHALDPVYARKLGVDLQNLLISQPDTG
;
A
#
# COMPACT_ATOMS: atom_id res chain seq x y z
N SER A 1 10.45 2.28 1.95
CA SER A 1 10.16 3.26 0.90
C SER A 1 8.68 3.22 0.65
N THR A 2 8.10 4.40 0.42
CA THR A 2 6.72 4.63 -0.01
C THR A 2 6.54 4.46 -1.52
N GLY A 3 7.63 4.25 -2.28
CA GLY A 3 7.63 4.29 -3.75
C GLY A 3 7.76 5.70 -4.33
N SER A 4 7.76 6.74 -3.47
CA SER A 4 7.98 8.14 -3.85
C SER A 4 9.20 8.69 -3.12
N LEU A 5 10.25 9.03 -3.87
CA LEU A 5 11.48 9.60 -3.31
C LEU A 5 11.21 10.89 -2.53
N GLY A 6 10.34 11.76 -3.06
CA GLY A 6 9.98 13.02 -2.40
C GLY A 6 9.30 12.80 -1.05
N LEU A 7 8.41 11.83 -0.96
CA LEU A 7 7.74 11.50 0.30
C LEU A 7 8.70 10.82 1.30
N ASP A 8 9.56 9.92 0.83
CA ASP A 8 10.57 9.27 1.68
C ASP A 8 11.53 10.29 2.31
N ILE A 9 11.91 11.34 1.56
CA ILE A 9 12.70 12.47 2.05
C ILE A 9 11.90 13.28 3.07
N ALA A 10 10.64 13.63 2.75
CA ALA A 10 9.79 14.43 3.63
C ALA A 10 9.51 13.74 4.98
N LEU A 11 9.45 12.41 5.01
CA LEU A 11 9.31 11.63 6.24
C LEU A 11 10.58 11.60 7.11
N GLY A 12 11.74 12.03 6.58
CA GLY A 12 13.01 12.14 7.31
C GLY A 12 13.71 10.81 7.65
N VAL A 13 13.00 9.69 7.54
CA VAL A 13 13.50 8.34 7.86
C VAL A 13 13.53 7.39 6.66
N GLY A 14 13.29 7.88 5.45
CA GLY A 14 13.37 7.09 4.22
C GLY A 14 12.14 6.21 3.94
N GLY A 15 11.00 6.52 4.55
CA GLY A 15 9.71 5.87 4.29
C GLY A 15 8.90 5.62 5.56
N LEU A 16 7.92 4.71 5.48
CA LEU A 16 7.07 4.38 6.62
C LEU A 16 7.83 3.59 7.69
N THR A 17 7.62 3.95 8.97
CA THR A 17 8.29 3.32 10.11
C THR A 17 7.64 1.96 10.44
N ARG A 18 8.45 0.91 10.59
CA ARG A 18 7.98 -0.43 10.96
C ARG A 18 7.45 -0.45 12.40
N GLY A 19 6.46 -1.30 12.66
CA GLY A 19 5.87 -1.46 14.01
C GLY A 19 5.04 -0.26 14.48
N ARG A 20 4.62 0.61 13.55
CA ARG A 20 3.80 1.79 13.83
C ARG A 20 2.55 1.77 12.95
N ILE A 21 1.49 2.39 13.44
CA ILE A 21 0.27 2.68 12.66
C ILE A 21 0.52 3.95 11.86
N ILE A 22 0.13 3.94 10.59
CA ILE A 22 0.22 5.08 9.68
C ILE A 22 -1.18 5.34 9.12
N GLU A 23 -1.60 6.60 9.12
CA GLU A 23 -2.85 7.04 8.50
C GLU A 23 -2.54 7.86 7.24
N ILE A 24 -3.18 7.49 6.13
CA ILE A 24 -3.14 8.25 4.87
C ILE A 24 -4.58 8.67 4.57
N TYR A 25 -4.89 9.94 4.76
CA TYR A 25 -6.23 10.50 4.58
C TYR A 25 -6.25 11.56 3.47
N GLY A 26 -7.45 11.85 2.96
CA GLY A 26 -7.66 12.82 1.89
C GLY A 26 -8.91 12.53 1.06
N PRO A 27 -9.29 13.44 0.14
CA PRO A 27 -10.47 13.31 -0.71
C PRO A 27 -10.48 12.02 -1.55
N GLU A 28 -11.65 11.61 -2.02
CA GLU A 28 -11.75 10.57 -3.05
C GLU A 28 -10.87 10.92 -4.25
N SER A 29 -10.25 9.91 -4.87
CA SER A 29 -9.32 10.09 -5.98
C SER A 29 -8.04 10.90 -5.69
N SER A 30 -7.71 11.18 -4.41
CA SER A 30 -6.44 11.86 -4.05
C SER A 30 -5.18 10.98 -4.13
N GLY A 31 -5.31 9.71 -4.53
CA GLY A 31 -4.17 8.78 -4.68
C GLY A 31 -3.82 7.95 -3.43
N LYS A 32 -4.67 7.95 -2.39
CA LYS A 32 -4.44 7.19 -1.14
C LYS A 32 -4.16 5.70 -1.40
N THR A 33 -5.05 5.05 -2.16
CA THR A 33 -4.95 3.63 -2.50
C THR A 33 -3.72 3.35 -3.36
N THR A 34 -3.40 4.24 -4.30
CA THR A 34 -2.17 4.16 -5.10
C THR A 34 -0.93 4.17 -4.20
N LEU A 35 -0.86 5.07 -3.22
CA LEU A 35 0.27 5.16 -2.29
C LEU A 35 0.38 3.90 -1.40
N ALA A 36 -0.75 3.38 -0.94
CA ALA A 36 -0.79 2.13 -0.17
C ALA A 36 -0.29 0.94 -1.01
N LEU A 37 -0.74 0.81 -2.26
CA LEU A 37 -0.31 -0.25 -3.17
C LEU A 37 1.17 -0.12 -3.56
N GLN A 38 1.69 1.10 -3.77
CA GLN A 38 3.13 1.31 -3.99
C GLN A 38 3.96 0.91 -2.77
N THR A 39 3.47 1.23 -1.57
CA THR A 39 4.12 0.81 -0.31
C THR A 39 4.16 -0.72 -0.19
N ILE A 40 3.08 -1.40 -0.55
CA ILE A 40 3.02 -2.87 -0.60
C ILE A 40 4.03 -3.42 -1.61
N ALA A 41 4.06 -2.87 -2.83
CA ALA A 41 5.02 -3.28 -3.86
C ALA A 41 6.47 -3.13 -3.38
N GLU A 42 6.81 -2.01 -2.74
CA GLU A 42 8.14 -1.77 -2.17
C GLU A 42 8.48 -2.72 -1.01
N ALA A 43 7.50 -3.11 -0.20
CA ALA A 43 7.69 -4.10 0.86
C ALA A 43 7.92 -5.50 0.29
N GLN A 44 7.13 -5.93 -0.70
CA GLN A 44 7.26 -7.21 -1.39
C GLN A 44 8.60 -7.34 -2.14
N LYS A 45 9.06 -6.28 -2.81
CA LYS A 45 10.39 -6.25 -3.46
C LYS A 45 11.54 -6.54 -2.50
N LYS A 46 11.36 -6.27 -1.20
CA LYS A 46 12.34 -6.54 -0.15
C LYS A 46 12.12 -7.88 0.55
N GLY A 47 11.31 -8.77 -0.04
CA GLY A 47 10.95 -10.08 0.50
C GLY A 47 9.92 -10.01 1.64
N GLY A 48 9.24 -8.88 1.83
CA GLY A 48 8.20 -8.73 2.84
C GLY A 48 6.88 -9.39 2.43
N ILE A 49 6.20 -10.01 3.40
CA ILE A 49 4.83 -10.50 3.22
C ILE A 49 3.87 -9.36 3.54
N CYS A 50 2.87 -9.15 2.69
CA CYS A 50 1.89 -8.09 2.82
C CYS A 50 0.47 -8.66 2.89
N ALA A 51 -0.40 -7.95 3.59
CA ALA A 51 -1.83 -8.18 3.61
C ALA A 51 -2.57 -6.90 3.22
N PHE A 52 -3.68 -7.06 2.51
CA PHE A 52 -4.58 -5.98 2.14
C PHE A 52 -5.99 -6.33 2.59
N VAL A 53 -6.56 -5.48 3.45
CA VAL A 53 -7.94 -5.61 3.92
C VAL A 53 -8.77 -4.62 3.11
N ASP A 54 -9.55 -5.15 2.17
CA ASP A 54 -10.39 -4.38 1.25
C ASP A 54 -11.81 -4.30 1.79
N ALA A 55 -12.06 -3.33 2.67
CA ALA A 55 -13.40 -3.06 3.19
C ALA A 55 -14.30 -2.30 2.19
N GLU A 56 -13.71 -1.70 1.13
CA GLU A 56 -14.44 -0.91 0.14
C GLU A 56 -14.82 -1.72 -1.12
N HIS A 57 -14.34 -2.96 -1.22
CA HIS A 57 -14.52 -3.84 -2.38
C HIS A 57 -14.10 -3.16 -3.69
N ALA A 58 -13.09 -2.29 -3.61
CA ALA A 58 -12.70 -1.36 -4.67
C ALA A 58 -11.29 -1.64 -5.23
N LEU A 59 -10.62 -2.68 -4.75
CA LEU A 59 -9.30 -3.05 -5.25
C LEU A 59 -9.37 -3.50 -6.72
N ASP A 60 -8.67 -2.79 -7.61
CA ASP A 60 -8.41 -3.23 -8.98
C ASP A 60 -7.09 -4.04 -9.05
N PRO A 61 -7.15 -5.37 -9.28
CA PRO A 61 -5.96 -6.20 -9.36
C PRO A 61 -5.08 -5.87 -10.58
N VAL A 62 -5.67 -5.45 -11.70
CA VAL A 62 -4.91 -5.08 -12.90
C VAL A 62 -4.07 -3.85 -12.63
N TYR A 63 -4.64 -2.84 -11.97
CA TYR A 63 -3.91 -1.65 -11.56
C TYR A 63 -2.83 -1.95 -10.52
N ALA A 64 -3.14 -2.71 -9.47
CA ALA A 64 -2.17 -3.11 -8.45
C ALA A 64 -0.94 -3.82 -9.05
N ARG A 65 -1.15 -4.74 -10.01
CA ARG A 65 -0.06 -5.41 -10.71
C ARG A 65 0.83 -4.44 -11.50
N LYS A 66 0.24 -3.44 -12.16
CA LYS A 66 0.99 -2.40 -12.88
C LYS A 66 1.86 -1.55 -11.95
N LEU A 67 1.42 -1.37 -10.69
CA LEU A 67 2.22 -0.70 -9.65
C LEU A 67 3.34 -1.58 -9.09
N GLY A 68 3.42 -2.86 -9.48
CA GLY A 68 4.44 -3.80 -9.05
C GLY A 68 4.07 -4.65 -7.84
N VAL A 69 2.79 -4.68 -7.47
CA VAL A 69 2.29 -5.59 -6.43
C VAL A 69 2.31 -7.02 -6.94
N ASP A 70 2.92 -7.92 -6.17
CA ASP A 70 2.84 -9.35 -6.40
C ASP A 70 1.53 -9.87 -5.80
N LEU A 71 0.51 -9.95 -6.65
CA LEU A 71 -0.81 -10.42 -6.28
C LEU A 71 -0.86 -11.90 -5.90
N GLN A 72 0.08 -12.73 -6.35
CA GLN A 72 0.08 -14.14 -5.97
C GLN A 72 0.48 -14.33 -4.51
N ASN A 73 1.34 -13.45 -4.01
CA ASN A 73 1.85 -13.45 -2.64
C ASN A 73 1.24 -12.35 -1.76
N LEU A 74 0.13 -11.75 -2.19
CA LEU A 74 -0.62 -10.78 -1.39
C LEU A 74 -1.76 -11.48 -0.65
N LEU A 75 -1.77 -11.40 0.68
CA LEU A 75 -2.91 -11.86 1.47
C LEU A 75 -4.05 -10.86 1.32
N ILE A 76 -5.23 -11.29 0.88
CA ILE A 76 -6.38 -10.40 0.68
C ILE A 76 -7.52 -10.86 1.58
N SER A 77 -8.14 -9.91 2.27
CA SER A 77 -9.37 -10.12 3.04
C SER A 77 -10.41 -9.10 2.60
N GLN A 78 -11.63 -9.55 2.29
CA GLN A 78 -12.80 -8.72 2.01
C GLN A 78 -13.85 -9.01 3.08
N PRO A 79 -13.80 -8.31 4.22
CA PRO A 79 -14.71 -8.57 5.33
C PRO A 79 -16.10 -7.96 5.08
N ASP A 80 -17.15 -8.68 5.48
CA ASP A 80 -18.53 -8.18 5.40
C ASP A 80 -18.85 -7.09 6.44
N THR A 81 -18.01 -6.95 7.48
CA THR A 81 -18.17 -5.99 8.58
C THR A 81 -16.82 -5.41 9.02
N GLY A 82 -16.78 -4.11 9.30
CA GLY A 82 -15.63 -3.39 9.87
C GLY A 82 -15.72 -3.18 11.38
#